data_AF-A0ABD0NFD7-F1
#
_entry.id   AF-A0ABD0NFD7-F1
#
_cell.length_a   1.000
_cell.length_b   1.000
_cell.length_c   1.000
_cell.angle_alpha   90.00
_cell.angle_beta   90.00
_cell.angle_gamma   90.00
#
_symmetry.space_group_name_H-M   'P 1'
#
loop_
_entity.id
_entity.type
_entity.pdbx_description
1 polymer ?
#
loop_
_entity_poly.entity_id
_entity_poly.type
_entity_poly.pdbx_seq_one_letter_code
_entity_poly.pdbx_strand_id
1 'polypeptide(L)'
;MQKAKVRKVSTENLTSNLPEERREQLCASLGDVELTLLYKASVHGYQAFAFHKRCDCQGPTLLVAYNRSGYIFGGYTSVDYARSGREITDEEAFLFSFKSGTSSYIKVNSGYNARYDDANGPNFGQQLYFCHNNQPVVYHQGGNAFSINTSSMYGNETQLSECEVYKPEVSIEEKPWRNVLWTSEAELIGLIRNHKPLMTSVSQVRILMIGPVGARKSSFFNSINSIFTGHVTTKAILTVQFRTYPVNDGREGKPLPFVLCDTMGLEEQSGAGLNIEDISSILQGHIPDRYKLDEQKASRPASLQEKIHCVVYVIDATKISLMSDKLQEKLASIRKKVNSLGDGGKSSKPLCQFLHQVEGETWSHDHMVCFYRTQSDSRLGVPVSCVLPVKNYSQELELELNCDVLLLTALQQMLRFADDYFDDIRSVEGNPK
;
A
#
# COMPACT_ATOMS: atom_id res chain seq x y z
N MET A 1 -8.86 3.78 -38.98
CA MET A 1 -9.15 4.22 -37.60
C MET A 1 -10.34 3.43 -37.07
N GLN A 2 -10.08 2.28 -36.46
CA GLN A 2 -11.06 1.56 -35.63
C GLN A 2 -10.53 1.62 -34.20
N LYS A 3 -11.31 2.20 -33.29
CA LYS A 3 -11.01 2.19 -31.86
C LYS A 3 -11.01 0.73 -31.41
N ALA A 4 -9.86 0.23 -30.97
CA ALA A 4 -9.76 -1.08 -30.36
C ALA A 4 -10.63 -1.08 -29.10
N LYS A 5 -11.73 -1.83 -29.14
CA LYS A 5 -12.53 -2.17 -27.97
C LYS A 5 -11.64 -2.98 -27.05
N VAL A 6 -11.28 -2.40 -25.91
CA VAL A 6 -10.68 -3.11 -24.78
C VAL A 6 -11.59 -4.30 -24.47
N ARG A 7 -11.08 -5.52 -24.71
CA ARG A 7 -11.76 -6.74 -24.29
C ARG A 7 -11.61 -6.80 -22.77
N LYS A 8 -12.70 -6.49 -22.04
CA LYS A 8 -12.86 -6.85 -20.63
C LYS A 8 -12.64 -8.36 -20.53
N VAL A 9 -11.53 -8.77 -19.92
CA VAL A 9 -11.31 -10.16 -19.53
C VAL A 9 -12.38 -10.52 -18.49
N SER A 10 -12.98 -11.69 -18.64
CA SER A 10 -14.14 -12.16 -17.88
C SER A 10 -13.87 -12.17 -16.37
N THR A 11 -14.41 -11.19 -15.66
CA THR A 11 -14.78 -11.33 -14.25
C THR A 11 -15.72 -12.52 -14.14
N GLU A 12 -15.46 -13.46 -13.22
CA GLU A 12 -16.49 -14.40 -12.77
C GLU A 12 -17.75 -13.57 -12.49
N ASN A 13 -18.85 -13.85 -13.21
CA ASN A 13 -20.10 -13.12 -13.03
C ASN A 13 -20.66 -13.48 -11.64
N LEU A 14 -20.23 -12.76 -10.60
CA LEU A 14 -20.76 -12.89 -9.26
C LEU A 14 -22.23 -12.46 -9.27
N THR A 15 -23.12 -13.44 -9.14
CA THR A 15 -24.57 -13.18 -9.04
C THR A 15 -24.95 -12.91 -7.59
N SER A 16 -25.54 -11.74 -7.38
CA SER A 16 -26.09 -11.28 -6.10
C SER A 16 -27.36 -12.04 -5.72
N ASN A 17 -27.52 -12.38 -4.44
CA ASN A 17 -28.75 -12.92 -3.87
C ASN A 17 -29.72 -11.81 -3.41
N LEU A 18 -29.32 -10.54 -3.49
CA LEU A 18 -30.12 -9.42 -3.01
C LEU A 18 -31.28 -9.16 -3.99
N PRO A 19 -32.54 -9.31 -3.58
CA PRO A 19 -33.67 -9.03 -4.45
C PRO A 19 -33.69 -7.55 -4.89
N GLU A 20 -34.04 -7.28 -6.15
CA GLU A 20 -34.04 -5.92 -6.72
C GLU A 20 -34.84 -4.92 -5.89
N GLU A 21 -36.03 -5.29 -5.39
CA GLU A 21 -36.82 -4.42 -4.51
C GLU A 21 -36.07 -3.99 -3.24
N ARG A 22 -35.28 -4.90 -2.65
CA ARG A 22 -34.47 -4.61 -1.45
C ARG A 22 -33.20 -3.85 -1.79
N ARG A 23 -32.61 -4.12 -2.97
CA ARG A 23 -31.50 -3.36 -3.53
C ARG A 23 -31.90 -1.89 -3.70
N GLU A 24 -33.02 -1.61 -4.34
CA GLU A 24 -33.53 -0.23 -4.53
C GLU A 24 -33.79 0.48 -3.20
N GLN A 25 -34.41 -0.20 -2.23
CA GLN A 25 -34.62 0.36 -0.89
C GLN A 25 -33.31 0.73 -0.18
N LEU A 26 -32.29 -0.13 -0.29
CA LEU A 26 -30.97 0.14 0.28
C LEU A 26 -30.27 1.28 -0.46
N CYS A 27 -30.29 1.31 -1.80
CA CYS A 27 -29.73 2.40 -2.60
C CYS A 27 -30.36 3.76 -2.25
N ALA A 28 -31.69 3.81 -2.12
CA ALA A 28 -32.40 5.03 -1.74
C ALA A 28 -32.02 5.49 -0.32
N SER A 29 -31.83 4.56 0.62
CA SER A 29 -31.41 4.88 1.99
C SER A 29 -29.97 5.40 2.08
N LEU A 30 -29.13 5.08 1.09
CA LEU A 30 -27.73 5.48 1.00
C LEU A 30 -27.51 6.71 0.10
N GLY A 31 -28.59 7.33 -0.41
CA GLY A 31 -28.51 8.55 -1.22
C GLY A 31 -28.29 8.31 -2.72
N ASP A 32 -29.05 7.38 -3.31
CA ASP A 32 -29.05 7.07 -4.76
C ASP A 32 -27.69 6.61 -5.29
N VAL A 33 -27.17 5.57 -4.66
CA VAL A 33 -25.90 4.90 -5.00
C VAL A 33 -26.12 3.64 -5.84
N GLU A 34 -25.09 3.24 -6.59
CA GLU A 34 -25.02 1.91 -7.21
C GLU A 34 -24.35 0.91 -6.26
N LEU A 35 -24.86 -0.32 -6.18
CA LEU A 35 -24.28 -1.37 -5.32
C LEU A 35 -23.48 -2.38 -6.15
N THR A 36 -22.16 -2.29 -6.06
CA THR A 36 -21.22 -3.23 -6.70
C THR A 36 -20.87 -4.35 -5.73
N LEU A 37 -21.08 -5.61 -6.12
CA LEU A 37 -20.83 -6.78 -5.25
C LEU A 37 -19.32 -7.06 -5.13
N LEU A 38 -18.78 -6.94 -3.92
CA LEU A 38 -17.35 -7.15 -3.62
C LEU A 38 -17.06 -8.59 -3.17
N TYR A 39 -17.92 -9.12 -2.30
CA TYR A 39 -17.70 -10.38 -1.63
C TYR A 39 -18.99 -11.16 -1.49
N LYS A 40 -18.93 -12.45 -1.78
CA LYS A 40 -19.99 -13.44 -1.58
C LYS A 40 -19.39 -14.65 -0.88
N ALA A 41 -19.82 -14.93 0.34
CA ALA A 41 -19.17 -15.90 1.21
C ALA A 41 -19.25 -17.33 0.68
N SER A 42 -20.34 -17.70 0.01
CA SER A 42 -20.47 -19.01 -0.64
C SER A 42 -19.47 -19.26 -1.78
N VAL A 43 -18.98 -18.19 -2.43
CA VAL A 43 -17.99 -18.25 -3.53
C VAL A 43 -16.57 -18.10 -3.00
N HIS A 44 -16.35 -17.14 -2.09
CA HIS A 44 -15.02 -16.76 -1.63
C HIS A 44 -14.58 -17.46 -0.33
N GLY A 45 -15.50 -18.10 0.38
CA GLY A 45 -15.27 -18.70 1.69
C GLY A 45 -15.64 -17.75 2.85
N TYR A 46 -16.10 -18.34 3.95
CA TYR A 46 -16.55 -17.65 5.16
C TYR A 46 -15.41 -17.21 6.09
N GLN A 47 -14.15 -17.40 5.69
CA GLN A 47 -13.00 -17.03 6.53
C GLN A 47 -12.80 -15.50 6.53
N ALA A 48 -12.40 -14.96 7.68
CA ALA A 48 -12.07 -13.54 7.83
C ALA A 48 -11.02 -13.08 6.81
N PHE A 49 -10.05 -13.94 6.49
CA PHE A 49 -9.06 -13.67 5.45
C PHE A 49 -9.69 -13.40 4.07
N ALA A 50 -10.71 -14.17 3.68
CA ALA A 50 -11.37 -14.01 2.38
C ALA A 50 -12.19 -12.72 2.32
N PHE A 51 -12.83 -12.34 3.43
CA PHE A 51 -13.49 -11.05 3.59
C PHE A 51 -12.50 -9.90 3.45
N HIS A 52 -11.44 -9.88 4.27
CA HIS A 52 -10.46 -8.79 4.28
C HIS A 52 -9.72 -8.64 2.96
N LYS A 53 -9.41 -9.75 2.27
CA LYS A 53 -8.79 -9.71 0.93
C LYS A 53 -9.62 -8.92 -0.09
N ARG A 54 -10.93 -8.76 0.13
CA ARG A 54 -11.85 -8.14 -0.83
C ARG A 54 -12.50 -6.86 -0.34
N CYS A 55 -12.75 -6.74 0.96
CA CYS A 55 -13.53 -5.66 1.54
C CYS A 55 -12.66 -4.58 2.21
N ASP A 56 -11.39 -4.89 2.52
CA ASP A 56 -10.49 -3.88 3.06
C ASP A 56 -10.24 -2.79 2.01
N CYS A 57 -10.15 -1.55 2.49
CA CYS A 57 -9.84 -0.38 1.67
C CYS A 57 -10.81 -0.12 0.50
N GLN A 58 -12.06 -0.60 0.59
CA GLN A 58 -13.06 -0.45 -0.48
C GLN A 58 -13.93 0.80 -0.35
N GLY A 59 -13.73 1.65 0.66
CA GLY A 59 -14.67 2.73 0.94
C GLY A 59 -15.75 2.32 1.95
N PRO A 60 -16.87 3.06 1.94
CA PRO A 60 -18.12 2.61 2.53
C PRO A 60 -18.49 1.19 2.06
N THR A 61 -19.05 0.39 2.96
CA THR A 61 -19.49 -0.97 2.62
C THR A 61 -20.83 -1.29 3.25
N LEU A 62 -21.60 -2.09 2.52
CA LEU A 62 -22.90 -2.60 2.94
C LEU A 62 -22.82 -4.12 3.02
N LEU A 63 -22.85 -4.67 4.23
CA LEU A 63 -22.93 -6.11 4.47
C LEU A 63 -24.40 -6.53 4.49
N VAL A 64 -24.72 -7.59 3.74
CA VAL A 64 -26.04 -8.22 3.68
C VAL A 64 -25.92 -9.71 3.95
N ALA A 65 -26.56 -10.18 5.01
CA ALA A 65 -26.64 -11.57 5.41
C ALA A 65 -28.07 -12.13 5.22
N TYR A 66 -28.13 -13.42 4.99
CA TYR A 66 -29.36 -14.16 4.71
C TYR A 66 -29.44 -15.35 5.63
N ASN A 67 -30.66 -15.73 6.04
CA ASN A 67 -30.89 -16.99 6.76
C ASN A 67 -32.05 -17.79 6.17
N ARG A 68 -32.18 -19.05 6.59
CA ARG A 68 -33.23 -19.97 6.11
C ARG A 68 -34.63 -19.59 6.59
N SER A 69 -34.71 -18.80 7.66
CA SER A 69 -35.95 -18.17 8.12
C SER A 69 -36.39 -17.03 7.21
N GLY A 70 -35.66 -16.71 6.15
CA GLY A 70 -36.02 -15.71 5.14
C GLY A 70 -35.86 -14.27 5.61
N TYR A 71 -34.95 -14.02 6.56
CA TYR A 71 -34.50 -12.66 6.90
C TYR A 71 -33.37 -12.24 5.96
N ILE A 72 -33.38 -10.97 5.60
CA ILE A 72 -32.27 -10.29 4.92
C ILE A 72 -31.86 -9.14 5.84
N PHE A 73 -30.67 -9.20 6.41
CA PHE A 73 -30.26 -8.29 7.48
C PHE A 73 -28.77 -8.01 7.42
N GLY A 74 -28.32 -6.94 8.02
CA GLY A 74 -26.91 -6.57 7.91
C GLY A 74 -26.64 -5.18 8.45
N GLY A 75 -25.59 -4.55 7.93
CA GLY A 75 -25.19 -3.23 8.34
C GLY A 75 -24.37 -2.50 7.31
N TYR A 76 -24.41 -1.18 7.42
CA TYR A 76 -23.63 -0.24 6.64
C TYR A 76 -22.61 0.44 7.53
N THR A 77 -21.41 0.68 6.98
CA THR A 77 -20.41 1.56 7.56
C THR A 77 -19.88 2.49 6.46
N SER A 78 -19.73 3.78 6.80
CA SER A 78 -19.12 4.80 5.94
C SER A 78 -17.59 4.75 5.98
N VAL A 79 -17.02 4.00 6.93
CA VAL A 79 -15.58 3.97 7.22
C VAL A 79 -14.94 2.67 6.77
N ASP A 80 -13.84 2.78 6.01
CA ASP A 80 -13.06 1.69 5.43
C ASP A 80 -12.58 0.66 6.46
N TYR A 81 -12.67 -0.64 6.11
CA TYR A 81 -11.94 -1.68 6.84
C TYR A 81 -10.44 -1.55 6.59
N ALA A 82 -9.65 -1.44 7.66
CA ALA A 82 -8.19 -1.24 7.60
C ALA A 82 -7.40 -2.18 8.54
N ARG A 83 -8.10 -2.99 9.35
CA ARG A 83 -7.52 -3.90 10.36
C ARG A 83 -6.62 -3.15 11.35
N SER A 84 -7.01 -1.93 11.70
CA SER A 84 -6.23 -1.00 12.53
C SER A 84 -6.11 -1.38 14.02
N GLY A 85 -6.90 -2.34 14.49
CA GLY A 85 -7.03 -2.73 15.89
C GLY A 85 -7.73 -1.69 16.77
N ARG A 86 -8.46 -0.75 16.16
CA ARG A 86 -9.10 0.39 16.85
C ARG A 86 -10.62 0.25 16.88
N GLU A 87 -11.23 0.91 17.86
CA GLU A 87 -12.67 1.17 17.87
C GLU A 87 -12.97 2.32 16.90
N ILE A 88 -13.97 2.14 16.04
CA ILE A 88 -14.32 3.07 14.97
C ILE A 88 -15.60 3.82 15.32
N THR A 89 -15.50 5.15 15.38
CA THR A 89 -16.65 6.05 15.37
C THR A 89 -17.17 6.21 13.95
N ASP A 90 -18.45 5.98 13.73
CA ASP A 90 -19.10 6.15 12.43
C ASP A 90 -20.57 6.54 12.67
N GLU A 91 -20.87 7.83 12.57
CA GLU A 91 -22.22 8.36 12.82
C GLU A 91 -23.23 7.99 11.72
N GLU A 92 -22.74 7.60 10.54
CA GLU A 92 -23.55 7.12 9.43
C GLU A 92 -23.81 5.61 9.51
N ALA A 93 -23.12 4.90 10.40
CA ALA A 93 -23.32 3.46 10.55
C ALA A 93 -24.74 3.12 11.02
N PHE A 94 -25.32 2.11 10.37
CA PHE A 94 -26.61 1.57 10.76
C PHE A 94 -26.68 0.08 10.50
N LEU A 95 -27.54 -0.58 11.26
CA LEU A 95 -27.99 -1.95 11.01
C LEU A 95 -29.35 -1.92 10.31
N PHE A 96 -29.64 -2.92 9.48
CA PHE A 96 -30.95 -3.08 8.86
C PHE A 96 -31.44 -4.52 8.92
N SER A 97 -32.76 -4.71 8.83
CA SER A 97 -33.39 -6.01 8.67
C SER A 97 -34.67 -5.90 7.85
N PHE A 98 -34.86 -6.88 6.96
CA PHE A 98 -36.04 -7.08 6.13
C PHE A 98 -36.65 -8.45 6.38
N LYS A 99 -37.97 -8.45 6.60
CA LYS A 99 -38.77 -9.68 6.69
C LYS A 99 -40.20 -9.44 6.23
N SER A 100 -40.67 -10.22 5.25
CA SER A 100 -42.08 -10.28 4.83
C SER A 100 -42.79 -8.91 4.71
N GLY A 101 -42.14 -7.92 4.11
CA GLY A 101 -42.69 -6.57 3.91
C GLY A 101 -42.30 -5.54 4.97
N THR A 102 -41.77 -5.95 6.13
CA THR A 102 -41.28 -5.05 7.18
C THR A 102 -39.81 -4.73 6.96
N SER A 103 -39.45 -3.45 7.13
CA SER A 103 -38.07 -2.94 7.15
C SER A 103 -37.78 -2.22 8.45
N SER A 104 -36.64 -2.50 9.07
CA SER A 104 -36.15 -1.78 10.25
C SER A 104 -34.73 -1.32 10.03
N TYR A 105 -34.43 -0.10 10.49
CA TYR A 105 -33.08 0.49 10.49
C TYR A 105 -32.74 0.92 11.92
N ILE A 106 -31.54 0.58 12.38
CA ILE A 106 -31.07 0.86 13.74
C ILE A 106 -29.75 1.63 13.63
N LYS A 107 -29.76 2.89 14.06
CA LYS A 107 -28.54 3.71 14.11
C LYS A 107 -27.67 3.32 15.30
N VAL A 108 -26.39 3.65 15.21
CA VAL A 108 -25.49 3.60 16.37
C VAL A 108 -25.98 4.56 17.45
N ASN A 109 -25.90 4.13 18.71
CA ASN A 109 -26.24 4.93 19.87
C ASN A 109 -25.15 5.97 20.14
N SER A 110 -25.54 7.17 20.56
CA SER A 110 -24.61 8.27 20.87
C SER A 110 -23.57 7.85 21.91
N GLY A 111 -22.31 8.17 21.66
CA GLY A 111 -21.18 7.86 22.56
C GLY A 111 -20.66 6.43 22.46
N TYR A 112 -21.14 5.64 21.50
CA TYR A 112 -20.64 4.29 21.21
C TYR A 112 -19.91 4.22 19.87
N ASN A 113 -18.99 3.27 19.77
CA ASN A 113 -18.29 2.96 18.54
C ASN A 113 -19.13 2.03 17.65
N ALA A 114 -19.12 2.28 16.34
CA ALA A 114 -19.91 1.56 15.36
C ALA A 114 -19.35 0.17 15.03
N ARG A 115 -18.04 -0.05 15.20
CA ARG A 115 -17.38 -1.34 15.03
C ARG A 115 -15.98 -1.36 15.65
N TYR A 116 -15.41 -2.55 15.81
CA TYR A 116 -13.99 -2.74 16.09
C TYR A 116 -13.28 -3.22 14.83
N ASP A 117 -12.25 -2.50 14.39
CA ASP A 117 -11.56 -2.75 13.12
C ASP A 117 -10.38 -3.70 13.33
N ASP A 118 -10.64 -5.00 13.41
CA ASP A 118 -9.63 -6.01 13.70
C ASP A 118 -9.37 -6.96 12.52
N ALA A 119 -8.70 -8.06 12.82
CA ALA A 119 -8.36 -9.11 11.85
C ALA A 119 -9.45 -10.18 11.68
N ASN A 120 -10.57 -10.06 12.41
CA ASN A 120 -11.66 -11.03 12.42
C ASN A 120 -12.75 -10.69 11.39
N GLY A 121 -13.81 -11.49 11.37
CA GLY A 121 -14.95 -11.23 10.49
C GLY A 121 -15.64 -9.89 10.78
N PRO A 122 -16.46 -9.40 9.83
CA PRO A 122 -17.15 -8.13 9.96
C PRO A 122 -18.04 -8.09 11.21
N ASN A 123 -17.96 -6.98 11.95
CA ASN A 123 -18.75 -6.74 13.16
C ASN A 123 -19.33 -5.34 13.19
N PHE A 124 -20.39 -5.19 13.99
CA PHE A 124 -21.03 -3.92 14.31
C PHE A 124 -21.19 -3.82 15.82
N GLY A 125 -20.65 -2.73 16.38
CA GLY A 125 -20.79 -2.31 17.77
C GLY A 125 -20.07 -3.21 18.77
N GLN A 126 -19.15 -4.07 18.31
CA GLN A 126 -18.66 -5.23 19.08
C GLN A 126 -19.84 -6.04 19.68
N GLN A 127 -20.99 -6.04 19.01
CA GLN A 127 -22.20 -6.70 19.46
C GLN A 127 -22.59 -7.80 18.49
N LEU A 128 -22.63 -7.47 17.19
CA LEU A 128 -23.11 -8.35 16.14
C LEU A 128 -21.96 -8.71 15.21
N TYR A 129 -21.63 -9.99 15.15
CA TYR A 129 -20.52 -10.53 14.35
C TYR A 129 -21.09 -11.41 13.25
N PHE A 130 -20.64 -11.20 12.02
CA PHE A 130 -21.01 -12.01 10.87
C PHE A 130 -19.85 -12.94 10.50
N CYS A 131 -20.20 -14.11 9.98
CA CYS A 131 -19.24 -15.17 9.66
C CYS A 131 -18.33 -15.54 10.85
N HIS A 132 -18.92 -15.57 12.05
CA HIS A 132 -18.17 -15.68 13.31
C HIS A 132 -17.38 -16.99 13.39
N ASN A 133 -16.15 -16.92 13.90
CA ASN A 133 -15.19 -18.03 13.94
C ASN A 133 -14.98 -18.74 12.59
N ASN A 134 -15.01 -17.97 11.49
CA ASN A 134 -14.87 -18.46 10.12
C ASN A 134 -15.98 -19.47 9.73
N GLN A 135 -17.14 -19.40 10.38
CA GLN A 135 -18.31 -20.23 10.11
C GLN A 135 -19.46 -19.37 9.59
N PRO A 136 -20.41 -19.94 8.82
CA PRO A 136 -21.59 -19.23 8.33
C PRO A 136 -22.61 -18.93 9.45
N VAL A 137 -22.20 -18.27 10.53
CA VAL A 137 -23.06 -17.97 11.67
C VAL A 137 -22.99 -16.49 12.04
N VAL A 138 -24.12 -15.94 12.47
CA VAL A 138 -24.18 -14.65 13.15
C VAL A 138 -24.10 -14.89 14.66
N TYR A 139 -23.26 -14.11 15.34
CA TYR A 139 -23.10 -14.16 16.78
C TYR A 139 -23.42 -12.81 17.40
N HIS A 140 -24.22 -12.82 18.45
CA HIS A 140 -24.59 -11.63 19.21
C HIS A 140 -24.12 -11.77 20.66
N GLN A 141 -23.19 -10.92 21.09
CA GLN A 141 -22.58 -11.00 22.44
C GLN A 141 -23.16 -10.02 23.46
N GLY A 142 -24.22 -9.28 23.09
CA GLY A 142 -24.76 -8.20 23.90
C GLY A 142 -23.87 -6.95 23.90
N GLY A 143 -24.43 -5.83 24.35
CA GLY A 143 -23.78 -4.52 24.38
C GLY A 143 -24.82 -3.41 24.19
N ASN A 144 -24.36 -2.17 24.00
CA ASN A 144 -25.24 -1.00 23.91
C ASN A 144 -24.96 -0.11 22.68
N ALA A 145 -24.09 -0.51 21.75
CA ALA A 145 -23.78 0.31 20.57
C ALA A 145 -24.97 0.41 19.60
N PHE A 146 -25.74 -0.67 19.45
CA PHE A 146 -26.99 -0.74 18.71
C PHE A 146 -28.07 -1.38 19.59
N SER A 147 -29.29 -0.86 19.49
CA SER A 147 -30.47 -1.37 20.20
C SER A 147 -31.06 -2.58 19.48
N ILE A 148 -30.38 -3.72 19.54
CA ILE A 148 -30.72 -4.94 18.78
C ILE A 148 -31.70 -5.82 19.55
N ASN A 149 -32.80 -6.22 18.89
CA ASN A 149 -33.61 -7.36 19.29
C ASN A 149 -33.40 -8.50 18.28
N THR A 150 -32.83 -9.62 18.72
CA THR A 150 -32.40 -10.73 17.84
C THR A 150 -33.57 -11.42 17.14
N SER A 151 -34.75 -11.44 17.77
CA SER A 151 -35.95 -12.03 17.19
C SER A 151 -36.50 -11.20 16.03
N SER A 152 -36.44 -9.86 16.12
CA SER A 152 -36.85 -8.98 15.02
C SER A 152 -35.73 -8.81 13.98
N MET A 153 -34.46 -8.85 14.39
CA MET A 153 -33.32 -8.64 13.50
C MET A 153 -33.08 -9.83 12.57
N TYR A 154 -33.08 -11.06 13.10
CA TYR A 154 -32.78 -12.26 12.30
C TYR A 154 -33.60 -13.49 12.74
N GLY A 155 -34.68 -13.31 13.50
CA GLY A 155 -35.57 -14.41 13.88
C GLY A 155 -34.97 -15.40 14.87
N ASN A 156 -33.91 -15.03 15.59
CA ASN A 156 -33.07 -15.91 16.41
C ASN A 156 -32.42 -17.08 15.64
N GLU A 157 -32.51 -17.13 14.31
CA GLU A 157 -31.83 -18.10 13.47
C GLU A 157 -30.42 -17.61 13.18
N THR A 158 -29.44 -18.22 13.84
CA THR A 158 -28.04 -17.81 13.76
C THR A 158 -27.33 -18.36 12.53
N GLN A 159 -27.86 -19.41 11.91
CA GLN A 159 -27.26 -20.04 10.73
C GLN A 159 -27.52 -19.19 9.48
N LEU A 160 -26.45 -18.63 8.93
CA LEU A 160 -26.49 -17.90 7.68
C LEU A 160 -26.59 -18.89 6.52
N SER A 161 -27.45 -18.57 5.54
CA SER A 161 -27.46 -19.19 4.23
C SER A 161 -26.51 -18.49 3.25
N GLU A 162 -26.25 -17.20 3.45
CA GLU A 162 -25.32 -16.42 2.64
C GLU A 162 -24.86 -15.16 3.40
N CYS A 163 -23.70 -14.63 3.04
CA CYS A 163 -23.20 -13.32 3.46
C CYS A 163 -22.55 -12.62 2.26
N GLU A 164 -23.05 -11.44 1.90
CA GLU A 164 -22.59 -10.63 0.77
C GLU A 164 -22.16 -9.25 1.26
N VAL A 165 -21.19 -8.65 0.59
CA VAL A 165 -20.74 -7.28 0.87
C VAL A 165 -20.70 -6.50 -0.41
N TYR A 166 -21.32 -5.33 -0.38
CA TYR A 166 -21.45 -4.42 -1.51
C TYR A 166 -20.66 -3.14 -1.24
N LYS A 167 -20.09 -2.57 -2.29
CA LYS A 167 -19.57 -1.21 -2.33
C LYS A 167 -20.67 -0.28 -2.83
N PRO A 168 -21.14 0.67 -2.03
CA PRO A 168 -21.98 1.76 -2.49
C PRO A 168 -21.10 2.76 -3.25
N GLU A 169 -21.35 2.90 -4.54
CA GLU A 169 -20.65 3.85 -5.42
C GLU A 169 -21.60 5.01 -5.75
N VAL A 170 -21.20 6.22 -5.35
CA VAL A 170 -21.82 7.44 -5.89
C VAL A 170 -21.27 7.63 -7.28
N SER A 171 -22.13 7.79 -8.28
CA SER A 171 -21.73 8.04 -9.68
C SER A 171 -21.15 9.45 -9.86
N ILE A 172 -20.01 9.71 -9.25
CA ILE A 172 -19.18 10.90 -9.46
C ILE A 172 -17.97 10.45 -10.27
N GLU A 173 -17.68 11.14 -11.38
CA GLU A 173 -16.45 10.93 -12.15
C GLU A 173 -15.23 10.98 -11.21
N GLU A 174 -14.66 9.82 -10.93
CA GLU A 174 -13.45 9.69 -10.11
C GLU A 174 -12.33 10.49 -10.76
N LYS A 175 -12.00 11.64 -10.18
CA LYS A 175 -10.76 12.34 -10.53
C LYS A 175 -9.61 11.60 -9.87
N PRO A 176 -8.59 11.14 -10.63
CA PRO A 176 -7.48 10.44 -10.04
C PRO A 176 -6.75 11.35 -9.04
N TRP A 177 -6.51 10.84 -7.82
CA TRP A 177 -5.80 11.51 -6.73
C TRP A 177 -4.51 12.23 -7.17
N ARG A 178 -3.79 11.64 -8.12
CA ARG A 178 -2.76 12.35 -8.89
C ARG A 178 -3.04 12.17 -10.37
N ASN A 179 -2.90 13.27 -11.10
CA ASN A 179 -2.70 13.20 -12.53
C ASN A 179 -1.33 12.57 -12.78
N VAL A 180 -1.28 11.25 -12.88
CA VAL A 180 -0.18 10.58 -13.56
C VAL A 180 -0.33 11.00 -15.01
N LEU A 181 0.50 11.96 -15.43
CA LEU A 181 0.66 12.24 -16.84
C LEU A 181 1.23 10.94 -17.41
N TRP A 182 0.37 10.18 -18.10
CA TRP A 182 0.73 9.03 -18.92
C TRP A 182 1.54 9.52 -20.13
N THR A 183 2.69 10.12 -19.82
CA THR A 183 3.74 10.48 -20.75
C THR A 183 4.23 9.20 -21.40
N SER A 184 4.70 9.31 -22.64
CA SER A 184 5.21 8.14 -23.33
C SER A 184 6.39 7.55 -22.54
N GLU A 185 6.41 6.24 -22.34
CA GLU A 185 7.53 5.51 -21.75
C GLU A 185 8.88 5.94 -22.36
N ALA A 186 8.89 6.13 -23.68
CA ALA A 186 10.04 6.61 -24.43
C ALA A 186 10.56 7.98 -23.96
N GLU A 187 9.67 8.90 -23.58
CA GLU A 187 10.04 10.22 -23.05
C GLU A 187 10.68 10.09 -21.66
N LEU A 188 10.07 9.30 -20.76
CA LEU A 188 10.62 9.06 -19.43
C LEU A 188 11.99 8.37 -19.50
N ILE A 189 12.13 7.35 -20.34
CA ILE A 189 13.41 6.69 -20.62
C ILE A 189 14.43 7.72 -21.14
N GLY A 190 14.02 8.60 -22.07
CA GLY A 190 14.88 9.66 -22.59
C GLY A 190 15.36 10.63 -21.50
N LEU A 191 14.47 11.04 -20.59
CA LEU A 191 14.82 11.91 -19.46
C LEU A 191 15.81 11.25 -18.51
N ILE A 192 15.61 9.96 -18.20
CA ILE A 192 16.52 9.21 -17.32
C ILE A 192 17.88 8.98 -17.99
N ARG A 193 17.92 8.61 -19.29
CA ARG A 193 19.17 8.44 -20.05
C ARG A 193 20.00 9.73 -20.11
N ASN A 194 19.34 10.86 -20.27
CA ASN A 194 19.99 12.17 -20.44
C ASN A 194 20.24 12.90 -19.11
N HIS A 195 19.78 12.36 -17.99
CA HIS A 195 20.01 12.95 -16.67
C HIS A 195 21.51 13.03 -16.39
N LYS A 196 21.96 14.18 -15.89
CA LYS A 196 23.35 14.42 -15.51
C LYS A 196 23.32 14.96 -14.08
N PRO A 197 23.96 14.28 -13.11
CA PRO A 197 24.08 14.80 -11.77
C PRO A 197 24.66 16.22 -11.80
N LEU A 198 24.12 17.09 -10.97
CA LEU A 198 24.57 18.48 -10.89
C LEU A 198 26.07 18.55 -10.55
N MET A 199 26.56 17.71 -9.64
CA MET A 199 27.98 17.68 -9.29
C MET A 199 28.81 16.91 -10.33
N THR A 200 29.77 17.58 -10.97
CA THR A 200 30.67 16.94 -11.97
C THR A 200 31.57 15.85 -11.40
N SER A 201 31.78 15.83 -10.09
CA SER A 201 32.49 14.78 -9.36
C SER A 201 31.69 13.49 -9.19
N VAL A 202 30.39 13.50 -9.52
CA VAL A 202 29.49 12.35 -9.40
C VAL A 202 28.99 11.95 -10.78
N SER A 203 29.41 10.78 -11.27
CA SER A 203 28.93 10.25 -12.55
C SER A 203 27.61 9.50 -12.46
N GLN A 204 27.26 8.98 -11.28
CA GLN A 204 26.05 8.20 -11.06
C GLN A 204 25.44 8.49 -9.69
N VAL A 205 24.12 8.71 -9.66
CA VAL A 205 23.34 8.85 -8.44
C VAL A 205 23.15 7.48 -7.77
N ARG A 206 23.69 7.32 -6.57
CA ARG A 206 23.43 6.17 -5.69
C ARG A 206 22.13 6.33 -4.90
N ILE A 207 21.19 5.42 -5.11
CA ILE A 207 19.87 5.38 -4.47
C ILE A 207 19.80 4.16 -3.55
N LEU A 208 19.63 4.36 -2.24
CA LEU A 208 19.57 3.29 -1.24
C LEU A 208 18.14 2.87 -0.97
N MET A 209 17.83 1.59 -1.15
CA MET A 209 16.54 1.01 -0.79
C MET A 209 16.59 0.40 0.60
N ILE A 210 15.67 0.81 1.48
CA ILE A 210 15.49 0.30 2.84
C ILE A 210 14.04 -0.17 3.00
N GLY A 211 13.82 -1.27 3.71
CA GLY A 211 12.47 -1.75 3.95
C GLY A 211 12.42 -3.14 4.57
N PRO A 212 11.25 -3.56 5.08
CA PRO A 212 11.05 -4.87 5.69
C PRO A 212 11.51 -6.05 4.81
N VAL A 213 11.77 -7.19 5.46
CA VAL A 213 11.89 -8.46 4.72
C VAL A 213 10.61 -8.69 3.92
N GLY A 214 10.77 -9.10 2.66
CA GLY A 214 9.65 -9.32 1.76
C GLY A 214 8.98 -8.04 1.23
N ALA A 215 9.56 -6.85 1.46
CA ALA A 215 9.14 -5.60 0.81
C ALA A 215 9.62 -5.48 -0.65
N ARG A 216 10.28 -6.52 -1.20
CA ARG A 216 10.61 -6.65 -2.63
C ARG A 216 11.52 -5.57 -3.21
N LYS A 217 12.44 -5.04 -2.39
CA LYS A 217 13.53 -4.13 -2.81
C LYS A 217 14.31 -4.66 -4.02
N SER A 218 14.74 -5.92 -3.98
CA SER A 218 15.45 -6.57 -5.09
C SER A 218 14.60 -6.71 -6.35
N SER A 219 13.29 -6.96 -6.19
CA SER A 219 12.35 -7.02 -7.31
C SER A 219 12.17 -5.66 -7.97
N PHE A 220 12.22 -4.56 -7.21
CA PHE A 220 12.20 -3.22 -7.79
C PHE A 220 13.42 -2.99 -8.69
N PHE A 221 14.63 -3.35 -8.23
CA PHE A 221 15.82 -3.30 -9.09
C PHE A 221 15.64 -4.17 -10.35
N ASN A 222 15.20 -5.42 -10.20
CA ASN A 222 14.97 -6.30 -11.34
C ASN A 222 13.98 -5.67 -12.33
N SER A 223 12.93 -5.01 -11.83
CA SER A 223 11.92 -4.35 -12.67
C SER A 223 12.50 -3.18 -13.47
N ILE A 224 13.24 -2.29 -12.80
CA ILE A 224 13.96 -1.19 -13.46
C ILE A 224 14.96 -1.73 -14.48
N ASN A 225 15.75 -2.74 -14.11
CA ASN A 225 16.70 -3.36 -15.03
C ASN A 225 15.98 -4.01 -16.22
N SER A 226 14.79 -4.56 -16.02
CA SER A 226 14.01 -5.21 -17.09
C SER A 226 13.57 -4.21 -18.15
N ILE A 227 13.11 -3.02 -17.75
CA ILE A 227 12.75 -1.92 -18.67
C ILE A 227 13.93 -1.58 -19.59
N PHE A 228 15.09 -1.28 -19.02
CA PHE A 228 16.26 -0.90 -19.81
C PHE A 228 16.90 -2.07 -20.58
N THR A 229 16.62 -3.32 -20.19
CA THR A 229 17.09 -4.51 -20.94
C THR A 229 16.08 -4.97 -22.01
N GLY A 230 14.82 -4.51 -21.96
CA GLY A 230 13.74 -4.89 -22.87
C GLY A 230 13.11 -6.27 -22.63
N HIS A 231 13.40 -6.91 -21.49
CA HIS A 231 12.77 -8.17 -21.07
C HIS A 231 12.87 -8.36 -19.57
N VAL A 232 11.98 -9.16 -18.98
CA VAL A 232 11.99 -9.46 -17.54
C VAL A 232 13.30 -10.13 -17.14
N THR A 233 13.93 -9.63 -16.08
CA THR A 233 15.23 -10.09 -15.59
C THR A 233 15.17 -10.49 -14.12
N THR A 234 16.08 -11.38 -13.70
CA THR A 234 16.18 -11.86 -12.32
C THR A 234 17.63 -11.84 -11.86
N LYS A 235 18.23 -10.65 -11.82
CA LYS A 235 19.65 -10.45 -11.45
C LYS A 235 19.85 -10.41 -9.93
N ALA A 236 18.92 -9.81 -9.19
CA ALA A 236 18.96 -9.77 -7.74
C ALA A 236 17.99 -10.81 -7.17
N ILE A 237 18.53 -11.80 -6.46
CA ILE A 237 17.79 -12.89 -5.80
C ILE A 237 18.28 -12.93 -4.35
N LEU A 238 17.37 -12.75 -3.39
CA LEU A 238 17.58 -12.85 -1.94
C LEU A 238 18.75 -12.01 -1.37
N THR A 239 18.43 -10.88 -0.75
CA THR A 239 19.44 -9.95 -0.23
C THR A 239 19.87 -10.28 1.20
N VAL A 240 20.99 -10.98 1.33
CA VAL A 240 21.69 -11.27 2.59
C VAL A 240 22.87 -10.33 2.85
N GLN A 241 23.20 -9.46 1.89
CA GLN A 241 24.36 -8.57 1.90
C GLN A 241 23.99 -7.22 1.33
N PHE A 242 24.76 -6.18 1.66
CA PHE A 242 24.65 -4.91 0.93
C PHE A 242 25.13 -5.10 -0.51
N ARG A 243 24.31 -4.71 -1.49
CA ARG A 243 24.59 -4.88 -2.91
C ARG A 243 24.39 -3.59 -3.68
N THR A 244 25.32 -3.28 -4.56
CA THR A 244 25.29 -2.11 -5.44
C THR A 244 25.05 -2.60 -6.87
N TYR A 245 23.91 -2.23 -7.45
CA TYR A 245 23.50 -2.69 -8.78
C TYR A 245 23.49 -1.54 -9.80
N PRO A 246 24.53 -1.42 -10.64
CA PRO A 246 24.48 -0.54 -11.79
C PRO A 246 23.50 -1.08 -12.83
N VAL A 247 22.76 -0.17 -13.48
CA VAL A 247 21.86 -0.49 -14.60
C VAL A 247 22.49 0.01 -15.88
N ASN A 248 22.48 -0.81 -16.93
CA ASN A 248 22.98 -0.46 -18.26
C ASN A 248 21.82 -0.22 -19.22
N ASP A 249 22.04 0.64 -20.21
CA ASP A 249 21.07 0.91 -21.27
C ASP A 249 21.07 -0.20 -22.33
N GLY A 250 20.48 -1.34 -21.99
CA GLY A 250 20.54 -2.59 -22.76
C GLY A 250 21.65 -3.53 -22.27
N ARG A 251 21.74 -4.72 -22.88
CA ARG A 251 22.66 -5.80 -22.44
C ARG A 251 24.13 -5.41 -22.45
N GLU A 252 24.56 -4.65 -23.46
CA GLU A 252 25.94 -4.16 -23.65
C GLU A 252 25.99 -2.63 -23.73
N GLY A 253 24.96 -1.98 -23.19
CA GLY A 253 24.84 -0.53 -23.20
C GLY A 253 25.80 0.16 -22.23
N LYS A 254 25.85 1.49 -22.36
CA LYS A 254 26.54 2.33 -21.38
C LYS A 254 25.81 2.28 -20.03
N PRO A 255 26.54 2.43 -18.91
CA PRO A 255 25.90 2.59 -17.60
C PRO A 255 25.00 3.82 -17.59
N LEU A 256 23.80 3.67 -17.01
CA LEU A 256 22.87 4.77 -16.77
C LEU A 256 23.38 5.67 -15.64
N PRO A 257 22.89 6.92 -15.52
CA PRO A 257 23.41 7.89 -14.54
C PRO A 257 22.97 7.61 -13.09
N PHE A 258 22.63 6.37 -12.76
CA PHE A 258 22.21 5.96 -11.42
C PHE A 258 22.60 4.53 -11.10
N VAL A 259 22.58 4.23 -9.81
CA VAL A 259 22.90 2.93 -9.23
C VAL A 259 21.92 2.65 -8.10
N LEU A 260 21.30 1.47 -8.11
CA LEU A 260 20.38 1.04 -7.06
C LEU A 260 21.15 0.21 -6.03
N CYS A 261 21.11 0.64 -4.78
CA CYS A 261 21.74 -0.02 -3.65
C CYS A 261 20.68 -0.78 -2.86
N ASP A 262 20.81 -2.11 -2.81
CA ASP A 262 19.90 -3.01 -2.11
C ASP A 262 20.48 -3.41 -0.75
N THR A 263 19.60 -3.56 0.23
CA THR A 263 19.94 -3.90 1.62
C THR A 263 19.21 -5.14 2.11
N MET A 264 19.77 -5.78 3.12
CA MET A 264 19.04 -6.82 3.85
C MET A 264 17.75 -6.24 4.44
N GLY A 265 16.70 -7.07 4.51
CA GLY A 265 15.42 -6.64 5.04
C GLY A 265 15.50 -6.20 6.51
N LEU A 266 14.58 -5.32 6.90
CA LEU A 266 14.35 -5.01 8.30
C LEU A 266 13.54 -6.12 8.95
N GLU A 267 14.01 -6.57 10.10
CA GLU A 267 13.35 -7.55 10.96
C GLU A 267 13.11 -6.99 12.35
N GLU A 268 12.16 -7.58 13.08
CA GLU A 268 11.79 -7.17 14.43
C GLU A 268 12.77 -7.65 15.50
N GLN A 269 13.40 -8.81 15.29
CA GLN A 269 14.30 -9.40 16.26
C GLN A 269 15.59 -8.60 16.37
N SER A 270 16.00 -8.28 17.61
CA SER A 270 17.28 -7.61 17.87
C SER A 270 18.44 -8.48 17.38
N GLY A 271 19.31 -7.90 16.53
CA GLY A 271 20.42 -8.62 15.90
C GLY A 271 20.06 -9.34 14.59
N ALA A 272 18.79 -9.33 14.17
CA ALA A 272 18.37 -9.82 12.87
C ALA A 272 18.09 -8.67 11.88
N GLY A 273 18.39 -8.90 10.60
CA GLY A 273 18.21 -7.92 9.54
C GLY A 273 19.16 -6.72 9.62
N LEU A 274 18.84 -5.65 8.89
CA LEU A 274 19.68 -4.44 8.83
C LEU A 274 19.75 -3.73 10.19
N ASN A 275 20.98 -3.51 10.69
CA ASN A 275 21.25 -2.73 11.90
C ASN A 275 21.28 -1.22 11.59
N ILE A 276 20.69 -0.40 12.48
CA ILE A 276 20.61 1.06 12.37
C ILE A 276 22.02 1.68 12.34
N GLU A 277 22.99 1.10 13.05
CA GLU A 277 24.36 1.62 13.10
C GLU A 277 25.07 1.50 11.75
N ASP A 278 24.80 0.45 10.99
CA ASP A 278 25.39 0.24 9.67
C ASP A 278 24.88 1.23 8.63
N ILE A 279 23.65 1.73 8.79
CA ILE A 279 23.06 2.70 7.88
C ILE A 279 23.93 3.95 7.78
N SER A 280 24.52 4.42 8.89
CA SER A 280 25.42 5.58 8.84
C SER A 280 26.66 5.30 7.99
N SER A 281 27.21 4.09 8.09
CA SER A 281 28.36 3.66 7.29
C SER A 281 27.98 3.48 5.81
N ILE A 282 26.79 2.97 5.51
CA ILE A 282 26.27 2.85 4.14
C ILE A 282 26.08 4.23 3.52
N LEU A 283 25.41 5.14 4.23
CA LEU A 283 25.14 6.50 3.74
C LEU A 283 26.42 7.27 3.43
N GLN A 284 27.44 7.10 4.27
CA GLN A 284 28.75 7.74 4.06
C GLN A 284 29.62 7.01 3.02
N GLY A 285 29.18 5.91 2.41
CA GLY A 285 29.95 5.21 1.38
C GLY A 285 31.12 4.38 1.92
N HIS A 286 31.14 4.08 3.22
CA HIS A 286 32.21 3.29 3.84
C HIS A 286 32.00 1.76 3.67
N ILE A 287 30.86 1.34 3.12
CA ILE A 287 30.54 -0.07 2.90
C ILE A 287 30.72 -0.43 1.41
N PRO A 288 31.60 -1.40 1.07
CA PRO A 288 31.78 -1.85 -0.32
C PRO A 288 30.65 -2.77 -0.80
N ASP A 289 30.57 -2.99 -2.12
CA ASP A 289 29.65 -4.00 -2.68
C ASP A 289 29.92 -5.40 -2.09
N ARG A 290 28.85 -6.18 -1.89
CA ARG A 290 28.87 -7.54 -1.33
C ARG A 290 29.29 -7.64 0.13
N TYR A 291 29.24 -6.53 0.87
CA TYR A 291 29.56 -6.52 2.28
C TYR A 291 28.53 -7.31 3.09
N LYS A 292 29.02 -8.25 3.92
CA LYS A 292 28.24 -8.89 4.97
C LYS A 292 28.23 -7.97 6.19
N LEU A 293 27.04 -7.54 6.57
CA LEU A 293 26.79 -6.66 7.71
C LEU A 293 27.06 -7.46 9.00
N ASP A 294 28.34 -7.48 9.42
CA ASP A 294 28.89 -7.99 10.70
C ASP A 294 30.44 -8.00 10.72
N GLU A 295 31.10 -7.70 9.59
CA GLU A 295 32.57 -7.64 9.48
C GLU A 295 33.16 -6.31 10.01
N GLN A 296 34.48 -6.25 10.27
CA GLN A 296 35.15 -5.04 10.77
C GLN A 296 35.19 -3.92 9.71
N LYS A 297 34.77 -2.72 10.11
CA LYS A 297 34.66 -1.54 9.23
C LYS A 297 36.02 -0.89 8.99
N ALA A 298 36.49 -0.86 7.75
CA ALA A 298 37.66 -0.06 7.37
C ALA A 298 37.27 1.43 7.25
N SER A 299 37.84 2.27 8.11
CA SER A 299 37.61 3.72 8.10
C SER A 299 38.52 4.38 7.06
N ARG A 300 38.05 4.48 5.81
CA ARG A 300 38.64 5.37 4.81
C ARG A 300 37.65 6.50 4.51
N PRO A 301 38.12 7.75 4.33
CA PRO A 301 37.25 8.82 3.87
C PRO A 301 36.73 8.50 2.47
N ALA A 302 35.42 8.37 2.33
CA ALA A 302 34.76 8.11 1.06
C ALA A 302 34.58 9.39 0.25
N SER A 303 34.72 9.27 -1.06
CA SER A 303 34.41 10.34 -2.01
C SER A 303 32.90 10.60 -2.09
N LEU A 304 32.49 11.78 -2.59
CA LEU A 304 31.07 12.09 -2.76
C LEU A 304 30.35 11.06 -3.65
N GLN A 305 31.03 10.53 -4.67
CA GLN A 305 30.49 9.50 -5.57
C GLN A 305 30.18 8.16 -4.86
N GLU A 306 30.85 7.86 -3.75
CA GLU A 306 30.63 6.64 -2.97
C GLU A 306 29.47 6.78 -1.98
N LYS A 307 29.08 8.02 -1.63
CA LYS A 307 27.97 8.31 -0.72
C LYS A 307 26.62 7.99 -1.33
N ILE A 308 25.62 7.81 -0.47
CA ILE A 308 24.22 7.71 -0.89
C ILE A 308 23.63 9.11 -1.05
N HIS A 309 22.94 9.32 -2.16
CA HIS A 309 22.37 10.63 -2.52
C HIS A 309 20.86 10.68 -2.27
N CYS A 310 20.17 9.54 -2.39
CA CYS A 310 18.75 9.40 -2.13
C CYS A 310 18.47 8.10 -1.35
N VAL A 311 17.60 8.16 -0.35
CA VAL A 311 17.12 7.01 0.42
C VAL A 311 15.65 6.76 0.08
N VAL A 312 15.32 5.52 -0.23
CA VAL A 312 13.97 5.09 -0.60
C VAL A 312 13.49 4.03 0.37
N TYR A 313 12.39 4.30 1.06
CA TYR A 313 11.71 3.32 1.90
C TYR A 313 10.72 2.52 1.06
N VAL A 314 10.94 1.22 0.92
CA VAL A 314 10.08 0.33 0.14
C VAL A 314 9.15 -0.42 1.08
N ILE A 315 7.84 -0.34 0.84
CA ILE A 315 6.80 -1.01 1.63
C ILE A 315 5.84 -1.73 0.68
N ASP A 316 5.50 -2.97 1.03
CA ASP A 316 4.49 -3.78 0.35
C ASP A 316 3.08 -3.38 0.84
N ALA A 317 2.20 -3.00 -0.09
CA ALA A 317 0.83 -2.58 0.19
C ALA A 317 0.01 -3.62 0.93
N THR A 318 0.22 -4.89 0.58
CA THR A 318 -0.54 -5.99 1.16
C THR A 318 -0.16 -6.25 2.62
N LYS A 319 0.98 -5.72 3.07
CA LYS A 319 1.55 -5.98 4.40
C LYS A 319 1.54 -4.77 5.31
N ILE A 320 1.03 -3.62 4.85
CA ILE A 320 1.12 -2.41 5.66
C ILE A 320 0.26 -2.44 6.91
N SER A 321 -0.96 -2.96 6.80
CA SER A 321 -1.86 -3.18 7.94
C SER A 321 -1.32 -4.25 8.90
N LEU A 322 -0.40 -5.10 8.43
CA LEU A 322 0.26 -6.14 9.21
C LEU A 322 1.60 -5.68 9.82
N MET A 323 2.00 -4.43 9.59
CA MET A 323 3.27 -3.91 10.09
C MET A 323 3.18 -3.62 11.59
N SER A 324 3.95 -4.36 12.39
CA SER A 324 4.00 -4.16 13.84
C SER A 324 4.54 -2.79 14.26
N ASP A 325 4.12 -2.33 15.44
CA ASP A 325 4.60 -1.08 16.04
C ASP A 325 6.14 -1.05 16.16
N LYS A 326 6.76 -2.19 16.50
CA LYS A 326 8.22 -2.32 16.59
C LYS A 326 8.92 -2.02 15.27
N LEU A 327 8.36 -2.52 14.16
CA LEU A 327 8.93 -2.29 12.83
C LEU A 327 8.72 -0.85 12.37
N GLN A 328 7.57 -0.25 12.70
CA GLN A 328 7.31 1.18 12.46
C GLN A 328 8.28 2.07 13.24
N GLU A 329 8.53 1.76 14.52
CA GLU A 329 9.50 2.47 15.36
C GLU A 329 10.94 2.33 14.84
N LYS A 330 11.31 1.14 14.33
CA LYS A 330 12.61 0.91 13.69
C LYS A 330 12.76 1.79 12.44
N LEU A 331 11.75 1.83 11.56
CA LEU A 331 11.74 2.70 10.38
C LEU A 331 11.82 4.19 10.77
N ALA A 332 11.06 4.62 11.77
CA ALA A 332 11.12 5.99 12.29
C ALA A 332 12.50 6.33 12.86
N SER A 333 13.15 5.39 13.56
CA SER A 333 14.50 5.55 14.10
C SER A 333 15.55 5.66 13.00
N ILE A 334 15.42 4.86 11.95
CA ILE A 334 16.27 4.97 10.75
C ILE A 334 16.10 6.35 10.13
N ARG A 335 14.86 6.80 9.94
CA ARG A 335 14.58 8.12 9.36
C ARG A 335 15.18 9.26 10.19
N LYS A 336 15.02 9.21 11.51
CA LYS A 336 15.68 10.16 12.43
C LYS A 336 17.19 10.14 12.24
N LYS A 337 17.80 8.95 12.11
CA LYS A 337 19.24 8.82 11.88
C LYS A 337 19.67 9.43 10.55
N VAL A 338 18.97 9.13 9.45
CA VAL A 338 19.22 9.71 8.12
C VAL A 338 19.14 11.24 8.17
N ASN A 339 18.12 11.78 8.84
CA ASN A 339 17.93 13.22 8.98
C ASN A 339 18.96 13.91 9.89
N SER A 340 19.46 13.22 10.93
CA SER A 340 20.44 13.77 11.89
C SER A 340 21.86 13.89 11.33
N LEU A 341 22.18 13.14 10.28
CA LEU A 341 23.53 13.12 9.69
C LEU A 341 23.92 14.45 9.02
N GLY A 342 23.00 15.40 8.85
CA GLY A 342 23.29 16.73 8.30
C GLY A 342 23.37 17.88 9.29
N ASP A 343 23.15 17.65 10.59
CA ASP A 343 23.18 18.73 11.60
C ASP A 343 24.63 19.15 11.99
N GLY A 344 25.64 18.41 11.50
CA GLY A 344 27.07 18.64 11.75
C GLY A 344 27.79 19.57 10.78
N GLY A 345 27.08 20.40 10.01
CA GLY A 345 27.63 21.54 9.26
C GLY A 345 28.55 21.25 8.06
N LYS A 346 28.77 19.99 7.64
CA LYS A 346 29.68 19.65 6.52
C LYS A 346 29.17 18.59 5.53
N SER A 347 27.94 18.09 5.67
CA SER A 347 27.38 17.11 4.73
C SER A 347 25.89 17.38 4.55
N SER A 348 25.46 17.58 3.30
CA SER A 348 24.03 17.62 2.95
C SER A 348 23.32 16.32 3.38
N LYS A 349 22.01 16.39 3.59
CA LYS A 349 21.16 15.28 4.08
C LYS A 349 20.62 14.47 2.91
N PRO A 350 20.92 13.16 2.80
CA PRO A 350 20.30 12.35 1.75
C PRO A 350 18.77 12.38 1.91
N LEU A 351 18.08 12.74 0.83
CA LEU A 351 16.63 12.94 0.84
C LEU A 351 15.88 11.60 0.82
N CYS A 352 14.74 11.56 1.51
CA CYS A 352 13.95 10.35 1.73
C CYS A 352 12.67 10.32 0.89
N GLN A 353 12.47 9.26 0.10
CA GLN A 353 11.24 8.97 -0.63
C GLN A 353 10.60 7.68 -0.10
N PHE A 354 9.29 7.55 -0.20
CA PHE A 354 8.55 6.34 0.12
C PHE A 354 8.01 5.72 -1.17
N LEU A 355 8.31 4.46 -1.36
CA LEU A 355 7.91 3.67 -2.50
C LEU A 355 6.95 2.59 -2.00
N HIS A 356 5.75 2.58 -2.57
CA HIS A 356 4.70 1.69 -2.16
C HIS A 356 4.41 0.68 -3.27
N GLN A 357 4.59 -0.60 -2.99
CA GLN A 357 4.33 -1.66 -3.98
C GLN A 357 2.90 -2.15 -3.88
N VAL A 358 2.15 -2.09 -4.97
CA VAL A 358 0.80 -2.65 -5.09
C VAL A 358 0.83 -3.98 -5.85
N GLU A 359 0.04 -4.96 -5.41
CA GLU A 359 -0.20 -6.21 -6.16
C GLU A 359 -1.55 -6.18 -6.88
N GLY A 360 -1.59 -6.70 -8.12
CA GLY A 360 -2.82 -6.84 -8.92
C GLY A 360 -2.97 -5.83 -10.06
N GLU A 361 -3.89 -6.11 -10.98
CA GLU A 361 -4.24 -5.24 -12.12
C GLU A 361 -5.15 -4.07 -11.71
N THR A 362 -5.77 -4.15 -10.53
CA THR A 362 -6.80 -3.19 -10.11
C THR A 362 -6.19 -2.03 -9.34
N TRP A 363 -5.70 -1.06 -10.09
CA TRP A 363 -5.52 0.31 -9.64
C TRP A 363 -6.87 0.95 -9.31
N SER A 364 -7.49 0.61 -8.18
CA SER A 364 -8.64 1.40 -7.72
C SER A 364 -8.11 2.60 -6.95
N HIS A 365 -8.62 3.78 -7.28
CA HIS A 365 -8.41 5.02 -6.54
C HIS A 365 -8.52 4.83 -5.01
N ASP A 366 -9.47 3.99 -4.57
CA ASP A 366 -9.80 3.76 -3.16
C ASP A 366 -8.68 3.08 -2.35
N HIS A 367 -8.03 2.05 -2.89
CA HIS A 367 -6.87 1.42 -2.25
C HIS A 367 -5.73 2.42 -1.98
N MET A 368 -5.49 3.35 -2.92
CA MET A 368 -4.50 4.41 -2.74
C MET A 368 -4.94 5.42 -1.68
N VAL A 369 -6.18 5.91 -1.77
CA VAL A 369 -6.73 6.87 -0.80
C VAL A 369 -6.71 6.30 0.62
N CYS A 370 -7.08 5.03 0.79
CA CYS A 370 -7.01 4.36 2.09
C CYS A 370 -5.57 4.27 2.59
N PHE A 371 -4.62 3.77 1.78
CA PHE A 371 -3.21 3.75 2.19
C PHE A 371 -2.73 5.14 2.60
N TYR A 372 -3.08 6.18 1.83
CA TYR A 372 -2.69 7.55 2.14
C TYR A 372 -3.32 8.08 3.43
N ARG A 373 -4.60 7.75 3.71
CA ARG A 373 -5.26 8.03 4.99
C ARG A 373 -4.57 7.31 6.15
N THR A 374 -4.25 6.03 5.98
CA THR A 374 -3.51 5.24 6.98
C THR A 374 -2.10 5.80 7.20
N GLN A 375 -1.46 6.36 6.17
CA GLN A 375 -0.14 7.00 6.29
C GLN A 375 -0.19 8.40 6.88
N SER A 376 -1.20 9.22 6.60
CA SER A 376 -1.38 10.51 7.29
C SER A 376 -1.61 10.32 8.79
N ASP A 377 -2.20 9.19 9.19
CA ASP A 377 -2.34 8.76 10.59
C ASP A 377 -1.10 8.04 11.14
N SER A 378 -0.15 7.65 10.28
CA SER A 378 1.03 6.91 10.68
C SER A 378 2.09 7.80 11.34
N ARG A 379 2.76 7.27 12.35
CA ARG A 379 3.89 7.92 13.06
C ARG A 379 5.13 8.13 12.18
N LEU A 380 5.11 7.68 10.93
CA LEU A 380 6.27 7.79 10.04
C LEU A 380 6.54 9.23 9.60
N GLY A 381 5.53 10.11 9.61
CA GLY A 381 5.67 11.58 9.49
C GLY A 381 6.15 12.09 8.12
N VAL A 382 5.80 11.37 7.05
CA VAL A 382 6.28 11.65 5.68
C VAL A 382 5.18 12.41 4.92
N PRO A 383 5.52 13.50 4.21
CA PRO A 383 4.56 14.17 3.35
C PRO A 383 3.99 13.20 2.32
N VAL A 384 2.67 13.21 2.12
CA VAL A 384 2.01 12.35 1.14
C VAL A 384 2.61 12.54 -0.27
N SER A 385 3.07 13.74 -0.60
CA SER A 385 3.80 14.07 -1.84
C SER A 385 5.04 13.20 -2.09
N CYS A 386 5.69 12.70 -1.04
CA CYS A 386 6.90 11.87 -1.11
C CYS A 386 6.60 10.37 -1.22
N VAL A 387 5.36 9.97 -1.46
CA VAL A 387 4.99 8.57 -1.56
C VAL A 387 4.53 8.24 -2.98
N LEU A 388 5.14 7.22 -3.59
CA LEU A 388 4.93 6.84 -4.99
C LEU A 388 4.48 5.38 -5.09
N PRO A 389 3.32 5.11 -5.71
CA PRO A 389 2.89 3.74 -5.99
C PRO A 389 3.70 3.16 -7.15
N VAL A 390 4.07 1.88 -7.05
CA VAL A 390 4.71 1.11 -8.11
C VAL A 390 4.18 -0.32 -8.14
N LYS A 391 4.30 -0.96 -9.29
CA LYS A 391 4.11 -2.41 -9.46
C LYS A 391 5.39 -2.99 -10.04
N ASN A 392 5.96 -4.00 -9.36
CA ASN A 392 7.18 -4.67 -9.80
C ASN A 392 6.86 -5.89 -10.66
N TYR A 393 7.67 -6.14 -11.68
CA TYR A 393 7.69 -7.40 -12.42
C TYR A 393 8.15 -8.52 -11.51
N SER A 394 7.23 -9.41 -11.18
CA SER A 394 7.49 -10.53 -10.27
C SER A 394 6.82 -11.83 -10.70
N GLN A 395 5.67 -11.74 -11.37
CA GLN A 395 4.92 -12.88 -11.88
C GLN A 395 4.83 -12.85 -13.41
N GLU A 396 4.98 -11.67 -14.00
CA GLU A 396 4.86 -11.41 -15.42
C GLU A 396 6.11 -11.88 -16.19
N LEU A 397 5.89 -12.38 -17.40
CA LEU A 397 6.96 -12.79 -18.32
C LEU A 397 7.33 -11.69 -19.31
N GLU A 398 6.43 -10.74 -19.53
CA GLU A 398 6.58 -9.63 -20.48
C GLU A 398 6.42 -8.29 -19.77
N LEU A 399 6.99 -7.25 -20.38
CA LEU A 399 6.85 -5.88 -19.91
C LEU A 399 5.47 -5.35 -20.27
N GLU A 400 4.93 -4.51 -19.39
CA GLU A 400 3.65 -3.85 -19.52
C GLU A 400 3.83 -2.33 -19.37
N LEU A 401 3.38 -1.58 -20.37
CA LEU A 401 3.55 -0.12 -20.45
C LEU A 401 3.11 0.61 -19.16
N ASN A 402 2.00 0.21 -18.54
CA ASN A 402 1.49 0.87 -17.33
C ASN A 402 2.44 0.70 -16.14
N CYS A 403 3.02 -0.49 -16.01
CA CYS A 403 4.01 -0.80 -14.98
C CYS A 403 5.30 0.01 -15.23
N ASP A 404 5.73 0.07 -16.49
CA ASP A 404 6.93 0.81 -16.89
C ASP A 404 6.80 2.30 -16.57
N VAL A 405 5.67 2.93 -16.92
CA VAL A 405 5.41 4.34 -16.64
C VAL A 405 5.46 4.62 -15.14
N LEU A 406 4.91 3.76 -14.28
CA LEU A 406 5.01 3.93 -12.82
C LEU A 406 6.45 3.85 -12.32
N LEU A 407 7.15 2.79 -12.72
CA LEU A 407 8.52 2.53 -12.29
C LEU A 407 9.47 3.65 -12.73
N LEU A 408 9.34 4.10 -13.97
CA LEU A 408 10.13 5.19 -14.54
C LEU A 408 9.77 6.54 -13.91
N THR A 409 8.49 6.81 -13.64
CA THR A 409 8.08 8.01 -12.91
C THR A 409 8.68 8.01 -11.51
N ALA A 410 8.65 6.87 -10.82
CA ALA A 410 9.25 6.74 -9.50
C ALA A 410 10.75 7.00 -9.51
N LEU A 411 11.46 6.40 -10.46
CA LEU A 411 12.90 6.61 -10.66
C LEU A 411 13.21 8.08 -11.00
N GLN A 412 12.43 8.72 -11.86
CA GLN A 412 12.61 10.13 -12.20
C GLN A 412 12.49 11.02 -10.95
N GLN A 413 11.51 10.77 -10.08
CA GLN A 413 11.40 11.52 -8.83
C GLN A 413 12.62 11.28 -7.93
N MET A 414 13.10 10.03 -7.79
CA MET A 414 14.30 9.74 -7.00
C MET A 414 15.54 10.52 -7.50
N LEU A 415 15.68 10.68 -8.82
CA LEU A 415 16.76 11.48 -9.41
C LEU A 415 16.60 12.97 -9.10
N ARG A 416 15.38 13.52 -9.18
CA ARG A 416 15.10 14.91 -8.79
C ARG A 416 15.41 15.17 -7.31
N PHE A 417 15.05 14.24 -6.43
CA PHE A 417 15.44 14.33 -5.01
C PHE A 417 16.95 14.26 -4.81
N ALA A 418 17.69 13.54 -5.65
CA ALA A 418 19.14 13.55 -5.58
C ALA A 418 19.74 14.87 -6.11
N ASP A 419 19.11 15.53 -7.08
CA ASP A 419 19.51 16.86 -7.53
C ASP A 419 19.36 17.90 -6.41
N ASP A 420 18.23 17.89 -5.70
CA ASP A 420 18.03 18.74 -4.51
C ASP A 420 19.13 18.52 -3.46
N TYR A 421 19.52 17.26 -3.23
CA TYR A 421 20.64 16.91 -2.35
C TYR A 421 21.96 17.55 -2.81
N PHE A 422 22.24 17.55 -4.11
CA PHE A 422 23.44 18.15 -4.67
C PHE A 422 23.44 19.67 -4.60
N ASP A 423 22.29 20.32 -4.81
CA ASP A 423 22.15 21.77 -4.67
C ASP A 423 22.38 22.23 -3.22
N ASP A 424 21.90 21.46 -2.25
CA ASP A 424 22.19 21.70 -0.83
C ASP A 424 23.71 21.64 -0.54
N ILE A 425 24.44 20.67 -1.12
CA ILE A 425 25.91 20.61 -0.96
C ILE A 425 26.58 21.85 -1.57
N ARG A 426 26.19 22.23 -2.79
CA ARG A 426 26.76 23.38 -3.49
C ARG A 426 26.56 24.68 -2.71
N SER A 427 25.39 24.86 -2.11
CA SER A 427 25.09 26.04 -1.29
C SER A 427 26.00 26.16 -0.06
N VAL A 428 26.41 25.03 0.51
CA VAL A 428 27.31 24.96 1.66
C VAL A 428 28.78 25.21 1.24
N GLU A 429 29.20 24.72 0.08
CA GLU A 429 30.56 24.93 -0.44
C GLU A 429 30.78 26.33 -1.03
N GLY A 430 29.72 26.99 -1.54
CA GLY A 430 29.77 28.31 -2.18
C GLY A 430 29.79 29.52 -1.25
N ASN A 431 29.66 29.33 0.07
CA ASN A 431 29.77 30.39 1.08
C ASN A 431 31.00 30.15 1.97
N PRO A 432 32.20 30.58 1.54
CA PRO A 432 33.35 30.61 2.44
C PRO A 432 33.09 31.69 3.50
N LYS A 433 33.13 31.28 4.78
CA LYS A 433 33.27 32.21 5.91
C LYS A 433 34.62 32.90 5.89
#